data_AF-A0A947BSW0-F1
#
_entry.id   AF-A0A947BSW0-F1
#
_cell.length_a   1.000
_cell.length_b   1.000
_cell.length_c   1.000
_cell.angle_alpha   90.00
_cell.angle_beta   90.00
_cell.angle_gamma   90.00
#
_symmetry.space_group_name_H-M   'P 1'
#
loop_
_entity.id
_entity.type
_entity.pdbx_description
1 polymer ?
#
loop_
_entity_poly.entity_id
_entity_poly.type
_entity_poly.pdbx_seq_one_letter_code
_entity_poly.pdbx_strand_id
1 'polypeptide(L)'
;MKTKFKQVVLTAASVAILSAIASSAQAANWLMLQGTEPAGAGKRAHVWGFIQAQYQKDDSKANATDGYVPPKLIGPNLDDQSQFNVNRARIGVR
;
A
#
# COMPACT_ATOMS: atom_id res chain seq x y z
N MET A 1 44.26 -37.50 15.82
CA MET A 1 44.09 -37.16 14.39
C MET A 1 42.92 -37.88 13.70
N LYS A 2 42.67 -39.18 13.94
CA LYS A 2 41.65 -39.96 13.21
C LYS A 2 40.19 -39.47 13.35
N THR A 3 39.78 -38.96 14.51
CA THR A 3 38.42 -38.43 14.76
C THR A 3 38.16 -37.10 14.06
N LYS A 4 39.12 -36.18 14.08
CA LYS A 4 39.02 -34.90 13.36
C LYS A 4 38.95 -35.10 11.85
N PHE A 5 39.69 -36.07 11.30
CA PHE A 5 39.61 -36.41 9.88
C PHE A 5 38.22 -36.92 9.47
N LYS A 6 37.61 -37.81 10.27
CA LYS A 6 36.23 -38.30 10.02
C LYS A 6 35.20 -37.17 10.07
N GLN A 7 35.33 -36.24 11.01
CA GLN A 7 34.46 -35.07 11.11
C GLN A 7 34.61 -34.15 9.88
N VAL A 8 35.83 -33.89 9.43
CA VAL A 8 36.08 -33.08 8.22
C VAL A 8 35.48 -33.74 6.99
N VAL A 9 35.65 -35.06 6.84
CA VAL A 9 35.08 -35.81 5.71
C VAL A 9 33.54 -35.78 5.74
N LEU A 10 32.93 -35.95 6.92
CA LEU A 10 31.48 -35.92 7.06
C LEU A 10 30.89 -34.53 6.76
N THR A 11 31.55 -33.48 7.24
CA THR A 11 31.14 -32.09 6.94
C THR A 11 31.30 -31.78 5.46
N ALA A 12 32.42 -32.19 4.85
CA ALA A 12 32.66 -31.98 3.41
C ALA A 12 31.62 -32.72 2.55
N ALA A 13 31.32 -33.98 2.89
CA ALA A 13 30.28 -34.76 2.21
C ALA A 13 28.90 -34.13 2.35
N SER A 14 28.55 -33.64 3.55
CA SER A 14 27.26 -33.00 3.81
C SER A 14 27.12 -31.69 3.01
N VAL A 15 28.17 -30.87 2.96
CA VAL A 15 28.18 -29.63 2.17
C VAL A 15 28.08 -29.93 0.67
N ALA A 16 28.79 -30.94 0.18
CA ALA A 16 28.71 -31.35 -1.23
C ALA A 16 27.29 -31.80 -1.62
N ILE A 17 26.63 -32.58 -0.76
CA ILE A 17 25.25 -33.03 -0.99
C ILE A 17 24.28 -31.85 -0.98
N LEU A 18 24.38 -30.96 0.02
CA LEU A 18 23.50 -29.79 0.12
C LEU A 18 23.67 -28.84 -1.07
N SER A 19 24.90 -28.69 -1.56
CA SER A 19 25.19 -27.88 -2.75
C SER A 19 24.63 -28.52 -4.03
N ALA A 20 24.63 -29.85 -4.12
CA ALA A 20 24.11 -30.58 -5.28
C ALA A 20 22.58 -30.54 -5.39
N ILE A 21 21.87 -30.38 -4.27
CA ILE A 21 20.40 -30.28 -4.24
C ILE A 21 19.89 -28.83 -4.12
N ALA A 22 20.81 -27.85 -4.07
CA ALA A 22 20.47 -26.43 -4.08
C ALA A 22 19.95 -26.04 -5.48
N SER A 23 18.68 -26.34 -5.74
CA SER A 23 17.96 -25.80 -6.89
C SER A 23 17.72 -24.30 -6.70
N SER A 24 17.74 -23.55 -7.80
CA SER A 24 17.34 -22.14 -7.77
C SER A 24 15.89 -22.06 -7.32
N ALA A 25 15.58 -21.25 -6.31
CA ALA A 25 14.20 -20.93 -5.99
C ALA A 25 13.67 -20.00 -7.09
N GLN A 26 12.80 -20.51 -7.97
CA GLN A 26 12.15 -19.72 -8.99
C GLN A 26 11.04 -18.91 -8.33
N ALA A 27 11.26 -17.61 -8.18
CA ALA A 27 10.18 -16.71 -7.81
C ALA A 27 9.10 -16.76 -8.90
N ALA A 28 7.84 -16.87 -8.50
CA ALA A 28 6.74 -16.71 -9.44
C ALA A 28 6.82 -15.32 -10.08
N ASN A 29 6.98 -15.28 -11.40
CA ASN A 29 6.98 -14.02 -12.13
C ASN A 29 5.52 -13.54 -12.25
N TRP A 30 5.13 -12.63 -11.37
CA TRP A 30 3.79 -12.03 -11.36
C TRP A 30 3.45 -11.30 -12.66
N LEU A 31 4.43 -10.83 -13.42
CA LEU A 31 4.21 -10.23 -14.73
C LEU A 31 3.92 -11.30 -15.79
N MET A 32 4.56 -12.47 -15.71
CA MET A 32 4.33 -13.60 -16.61
C MET A 32 2.95 -14.25 -16.39
N LEU A 33 2.45 -14.20 -15.15
CA LEU A 33 1.14 -14.75 -14.80
C LEU A 33 -0.04 -13.81 -15.14
N GLN A 34 0.23 -12.57 -15.56
CA GLN A 34 -0.83 -11.67 -16.01
C GLN A 34 -1.35 -12.10 -17.39
N GLY A 35 -2.66 -12.35 -17.48
CA GLY A 35 -3.32 -12.62 -18.76
C GLY A 35 -3.31 -14.09 -19.23
N THR A 36 -2.89 -15.05 -18.39
CA THR A 36 -3.02 -16.50 -18.68
C THR A 36 -4.41 -17.07 -18.35
N GLU A 37 -5.38 -16.20 -18.09
CA GLU A 37 -6.74 -16.57 -17.72
C GLU A 37 -7.54 -17.06 -18.93
N PRO A 38 -8.40 -18.11 -18.80
CA PRO A 38 -9.30 -18.55 -19.86
C PRO A 38 -10.19 -17.43 -20.38
N ALA A 39 -10.58 -17.48 -21.65
CA ALA A 39 -11.55 -16.53 -22.21
C ALA A 39 -12.84 -16.52 -21.38
N GLY A 40 -13.22 -15.35 -20.87
CA GLY A 40 -14.40 -15.19 -20.00
C GLY A 40 -14.17 -15.44 -18.51
N ALA A 41 -12.94 -15.69 -18.06
CA ALA A 41 -12.62 -15.84 -16.63
C ALA A 41 -12.70 -14.50 -15.86
N GLY A 42 -12.43 -13.37 -16.52
CA GLY A 42 -12.59 -12.04 -15.95
C GLY A 42 -14.06 -11.61 -15.87
N LYS A 43 -14.48 -11.02 -14.74
CA LYS A 43 -15.78 -10.32 -14.67
C LYS A 43 -15.81 -9.23 -15.74
N ARG A 44 -16.84 -9.24 -16.60
CA ARG A 44 -16.99 -8.33 -17.76
C ARG A 44 -16.90 -6.84 -17.42
N ALA A 45 -17.21 -6.45 -16.19
CA ALA A 45 -17.03 -5.12 -15.66
C ALA A 45 -16.91 -5.18 -14.14
N HIS A 46 -15.89 -4.54 -13.60
CA HIS A 46 -15.71 -4.28 -12.19
C HIS A 46 -15.97 -2.80 -11.91
N VAL A 47 -17.14 -2.53 -11.32
CA VAL A 47 -17.46 -1.19 -10.83
C VAL A 47 -16.65 -0.94 -9.56
N TRP A 48 -15.93 0.17 -9.53
CA TRP A 48 -15.19 0.60 -8.37
C TRP A 48 -15.35 2.10 -8.17
N GLY A 49 -15.11 2.55 -6.95
CA GLY A 49 -15.18 3.97 -6.64
C GLY A 49 -14.92 4.24 -5.18
N PHE A 50 -14.82 5.53 -4.84
CA PHE A 50 -14.69 5.99 -3.47
C PHE A 50 -15.20 7.42 -3.33
N ILE A 51 -15.60 7.76 -2.12
CA ILE A 51 -15.94 9.12 -1.70
C ILE A 51 -15.02 9.50 -0.55
N GLN A 52 -14.37 10.64 -0.66
CA GLN A 52 -13.60 11.28 0.40
C GLN A 52 -14.31 12.55 0.80
N ALA A 53 -14.97 12.48 1.96
CA ALA A 53 -15.57 13.60 2.63
C ALA A 53 -14.65 14.09 3.77
N GLN A 54 -14.64 15.39 3.97
CA GLN A 54 -13.86 16.06 5.00
C GLN A 54 -14.77 17.04 5.74
N TYR A 55 -14.66 17.04 7.06
CA TYR A 55 -15.13 18.13 7.90
C TYR A 55 -13.91 18.79 8.55
N GLN A 56 -13.88 20.11 8.53
CA GLN A 56 -12.86 20.90 9.18
C GLN A 56 -13.53 21.93 10.09
N LYS A 57 -12.95 22.13 11.27
CA LYS A 57 -13.33 23.19 12.20
C LYS A 57 -12.07 23.79 12.82
N ASP A 58 -12.04 25.11 12.93
CA ASP A 58 -11.07 25.88 13.68
C ASP A 58 -11.72 26.38 14.98
N ASP A 59 -11.19 25.95 16.14
CA ASP A 59 -11.73 26.32 17.46
C ASP A 59 -10.99 27.52 18.10
N SER A 60 -10.19 28.24 17.32
CA SER A 60 -9.46 29.42 17.78
C SER A 60 -10.40 30.57 18.12
N LYS A 61 -10.14 31.25 19.24
CA LYS A 61 -10.97 32.38 19.72
C LYS A 61 -11.02 33.56 18.75
N ALA A 62 -12.11 34.32 18.80
CA ALA A 62 -12.26 35.59 18.08
C ALA A 62 -11.18 36.62 18.48
N ASN A 63 -11.03 37.68 17.70
CA ASN A 63 -10.18 38.82 18.08
C ASN A 63 -10.81 39.64 19.22
N ALA A 64 -10.11 40.67 19.68
CA ALA A 64 -10.57 41.53 20.78
C ALA A 64 -11.89 42.29 20.52
N THR A 65 -12.40 42.28 19.28
CA THR A 65 -13.67 42.91 18.89
C THR A 65 -14.72 41.87 18.45
N ASP A 66 -14.57 40.61 18.87
CA ASP A 66 -15.44 39.49 18.50
C ASP A 66 -15.60 39.26 16.99
N GLY A 67 -14.64 39.75 16.20
CA GLY A 67 -14.59 39.60 14.75
C GLY A 67 -13.82 38.37 14.30
N TYR A 68 -14.15 37.91 13.10
CA TYR A 68 -13.41 36.87 12.39
C TYR A 68 -11.97 37.31 12.11
N VAL A 69 -11.02 36.39 12.30
CA VAL A 69 -9.59 36.63 12.06
C VAL A 69 -9.22 35.90 10.78
N PRO A 70 -8.86 36.58 9.68
CA PRO A 70 -8.77 35.98 8.34
C PRO A 70 -7.97 34.68 8.23
N PRO A 71 -6.82 34.51 8.93
CA PRO A 71 -6.09 33.23 8.95
C PRO A 71 -6.82 32.04 9.60
N LYS A 72 -7.86 32.29 10.40
CA LYS A 72 -8.65 31.26 11.11
C LYS A 72 -9.88 30.81 10.32
N LEU A 73 -10.12 31.41 9.16
CA LEU A 73 -11.30 31.17 8.34
C LEU A 73 -10.99 30.06 7.35
N ILE A 74 -11.97 29.17 7.18
CA ILE A 74 -11.86 28.04 6.28
C ILE A 74 -12.36 28.50 4.91
N GLY A 75 -11.55 28.27 3.88
CA GLY A 75 -11.91 28.62 2.50
C GLY A 75 -13.15 27.86 2.01
N PRO A 76 -13.71 28.18 0.83
CA PRO A 76 -13.18 29.11 -0.17
C PRO A 76 -13.56 30.58 0.07
N ASN A 77 -14.71 30.84 0.71
CA ASN A 77 -15.22 32.20 0.88
C ASN A 77 -14.61 32.92 2.09
N LEU A 78 -14.01 32.18 3.03
CA LEU A 78 -13.36 32.71 4.24
C LEU A 78 -14.33 33.46 5.15
N ASP A 79 -15.58 33.00 5.27
CA ASP A 79 -16.59 33.63 6.13
C ASP A 79 -16.86 32.82 7.42
N ASP A 80 -16.43 31.55 7.46
CA ASP A 80 -16.74 30.61 8.53
C ASP A 80 -15.49 29.87 9.05
N GLN A 81 -15.55 29.45 10.32
CA GLN A 81 -14.52 28.59 10.95
C GLN A 81 -14.87 27.10 10.89
N SER A 82 -15.95 26.71 10.20
CA SER A 82 -16.31 25.31 10.00
C SER A 82 -16.77 25.07 8.57
N GLN A 83 -16.36 23.95 7.99
CA GLN A 83 -16.77 23.58 6.64
C GLN A 83 -16.87 22.07 6.47
N PHE A 84 -17.86 21.64 5.70
CA PHE A 84 -17.94 20.30 5.12
C PHE A 84 -17.61 20.34 3.63
N ASN A 85 -16.77 19.41 3.16
CA ASN A 85 -16.39 19.31 1.76
C ASN A 85 -16.30 17.86 1.29
N VAL A 86 -16.57 17.63 0.01
CA VAL A 86 -16.29 16.37 -0.68
C VAL A 86 -15.11 16.60 -1.62
N ASN A 87 -13.90 16.34 -1.14
CA ASN A 87 -12.68 16.62 -1.89
C ASN A 87 -12.55 15.74 -3.13
N ARG A 88 -13.02 14.48 -3.06
CA ARG A 88 -12.98 13.53 -4.18
C ARG A 88 -14.17 12.58 -4.14
N ALA A 89 -14.88 12.50 -5.26
CA ALA A 89 -15.78 11.40 -5.56
C ALA A 89 -15.35 10.81 -6.91
N ARG A 90 -15.00 9.53 -6.93
CA ARG A 90 -14.57 8.85 -8.16
C ARG A 90 -15.34 7.57 -8.33
N ILE A 91 -15.73 7.32 -9.58
CA ILE A 91 -16.32 6.07 -10.04
C ILE A 91 -15.57 5.64 -11.30
N GLY A 92 -15.35 4.34 -11.44
CA GLY A 92 -14.67 3.75 -12.57
C GLY A 92 -15.19 2.36 -12.87
N VAL A 93 -14.96 1.93 -14.11
CA VAL A 93 -15.29 0.61 -14.62
C VAL A 93 -14.02 0.06 -15.28
N ARG A 94 -13.65 -1.17 -14.96
CA ARG A 94 -12.53 -1.90 -15.59
C ARG A 94 -12.89 -3.36 -15.84
#